data_AF-A0A3L9YA86-F1
#
_entry.id   AF-A0A3L9YA86-F1
#
_cell.length_a   1.000
_cell.length_b   1.000
_cell.length_c   1.000
_cell.angle_alpha   90.00
_cell.angle_beta   90.00
_cell.angle_gamma   90.00
#
_symmetry.space_group_name_H-M   'P 1'
#
loop_
_entity.id
_entity.type
_entity.pdbx_description
1 polymer ?
#
loop_
_entity_poly.entity_id
_entity_poly.type
_entity_poly.pdbx_seq_one_letter_code
_entity_poly.pdbx_strand_id
1 'polypeptide(L)'
;MTSGRWLAIAIIVTTAVFGAFLWYFQTRAYYEPVALSALPVTLADGTVIPLDVTDFDGIDADSSPLRFRACFTVDEAALALLAEAAPPTDPAPLIAPAWFECYNAVRIGEAIEAGEAIAVLSRHEIARGVDRIIAAYPDGRGFAWHQLNGTLE
;
A
#
# COMPACT_ATOMS: atom_id res chain seq x y z
N MET A 1 11.21 35.66 -36.81
CA MET A 1 10.59 34.57 -36.02
C MET A 1 9.13 34.94 -35.80
N THR A 2 8.19 34.15 -36.32
CA THR A 2 6.74 34.49 -36.29
C THR A 2 6.15 34.31 -34.90
N SER A 3 5.13 35.10 -34.55
CA SER A 3 4.43 35.04 -33.25
C SER A 3 3.91 33.63 -32.92
N GLY A 4 3.48 32.87 -33.93
CA GLY A 4 3.02 31.50 -33.78
C GLY A 4 4.09 30.53 -33.25
N ARG A 5 5.37 30.74 -33.55
CA ARG A 5 6.45 29.91 -33.01
C ARG A 5 6.61 30.10 -31.51
N TRP A 6 6.51 31.35 -31.04
CA TRP A 6 6.59 31.66 -29.61
C TRP A 6 5.38 31.13 -28.85
N LEU A 7 4.19 31.23 -29.42
CA LEU A 7 2.98 30.63 -28.84
C LEU A 7 3.13 29.11 -28.70
N ALA A 8 3.61 28.42 -29.74
CA ALA A 8 3.82 26.98 -29.70
C ALA A 8 4.86 26.57 -28.64
N ILE A 9 5.97 27.32 -28.54
CA ILE A 9 6.99 27.08 -27.50
C ILE A 9 6.40 27.27 -26.10
N ALA A 10 5.62 28.33 -25.89
CA ALA A 10 4.99 28.60 -24.59
C ALA A 10 4.07 27.44 -24.17
N ILE A 11 3.24 26.92 -25.07
CA ILE A 11 2.37 25.77 -24.81
C ILE A 11 3.20 24.55 -24.40
N ILE A 12 4.23 24.19 -25.16
CA ILE A 12 5.07 23.01 -24.87
C ILE A 12 5.75 23.15 -23.50
N VAL A 13 6.31 24.31 -23.20
CA VAL A 13 7.00 24.54 -21.92
C VAL A 13 6.02 24.45 -20.76
N THR A 14 4.87 25.11 -20.85
CA THR A 14 3.85 25.05 -19.79
C THR A 14 3.35 23.62 -19.56
N THR A 15 3.07 22.87 -20.64
CA THR A 15 2.64 21.46 -20.52
C THR A 15 3.73 20.59 -19.91
N ALA A 16 4.99 20.76 -20.30
CA ALA A 16 6.11 20.00 -19.73
C ALA A 16 6.29 20.28 -18.23
N VAL A 17 6.25 21.55 -17.84
CA VAL A 17 6.35 21.98 -16.43
C VAL A 17 5.19 21.41 -15.61
N PHE A 18 3.96 21.52 -16.12
CA PHE A 18 2.79 20.96 -15.45
C PHE A 18 2.86 19.43 -15.31
N GLY A 19 3.31 18.74 -16.35
CA GLY A 19 3.54 17.29 -16.31
C GLY A 19 4.58 16.88 -15.26
N ALA A 20 5.68 17.62 -15.16
CA ALA A 20 6.70 17.40 -14.14
C ALA A 20 6.15 17.61 -12.73
N PHE A 21 5.33 18.63 -12.51
CA PHE A 21 4.66 18.84 -11.23
C PHE A 21 3.69 17.69 -10.91
N LEU A 22 2.83 17.27 -11.84
CA LEU A 22 1.92 16.14 -11.62
C LEU A 22 2.69 14.88 -11.26
N TRP A 23 3.75 14.54 -11.99
CA TRP A 23 4.60 13.39 -11.68
C TRP A 23 5.19 13.49 -10.27
N TYR A 24 5.69 14.67 -9.88
CA TYR A 24 6.25 14.89 -8.55
C TYR A 24 5.20 14.73 -7.46
N PHE A 25 4.01 15.33 -7.61
CA PHE A 25 2.95 15.25 -6.61
C PHE A 25 2.38 13.83 -6.44
N GLN A 26 2.32 13.08 -7.53
CA GLN A 26 1.81 11.70 -7.51
C GLN A 26 2.83 10.72 -6.95
N THR A 27 4.12 10.90 -7.25
CA THR A 27 5.14 9.88 -6.92
C THR A 27 6.05 10.25 -5.77
N ARG A 28 6.27 11.54 -5.45
CA ARG A 28 7.25 11.98 -4.46
C ARG A 28 6.66 12.80 -3.33
N ALA A 29 5.82 13.78 -3.66
CA ALA A 29 5.31 14.70 -2.66
C ALA A 29 4.48 13.96 -1.60
N TYR A 30 4.68 14.39 -0.35
CA TYR A 30 3.97 13.92 0.85
C TYR A 30 4.28 12.49 1.31
N TYR A 31 4.99 11.68 0.52
CA TYR A 31 5.42 10.38 0.99
C TYR A 31 6.50 10.54 2.07
N GLU A 32 6.28 9.89 3.20
CA GLU A 32 7.21 9.82 4.30
C GLU A 32 7.45 8.36 4.73
N PRO A 33 8.67 8.03 5.16
CA PRO A 33 8.94 6.72 5.73
C PRO A 33 8.20 6.57 7.05
N VAL A 34 7.60 5.41 7.26
CA VAL A 34 6.96 5.02 8.52
C VAL A 34 7.66 3.80 9.08
N ALA A 35 7.74 3.72 10.40
CA ALA A 35 8.33 2.58 11.10
C ALA A 35 7.34 2.09 12.15
N LEU A 36 6.88 0.85 12.00
CA LEU A 36 5.97 0.19 12.93
C LEU A 36 6.62 -1.10 13.42
N SER A 37 6.60 -1.33 14.72
CA SER A 37 7.07 -2.59 15.32
C SER A 37 5.97 -3.64 15.40
N ALA A 38 4.71 -3.22 15.25
CA ALA A 38 3.56 -4.11 15.25
C ALA A 38 2.46 -3.57 14.33
N LEU A 39 1.69 -4.48 13.74
CA LEU A 39 0.49 -4.18 12.95
C LEU A 39 -0.74 -4.76 13.64
N PRO A 40 -1.88 -4.06 13.69
CA PRO A 40 -3.13 -4.68 14.14
C PRO A 40 -3.54 -5.79 13.16
N VAL A 41 -4.06 -6.91 13.68
CA VAL A 41 -4.69 -7.97 12.89
C VAL A 41 -6.08 -8.23 13.46
N THR A 42 -7.06 -8.35 12.58
CA THR A 42 -8.45 -8.62 12.95
C THR A 42 -8.71 -10.11 12.79
N LEU A 43 -9.03 -10.79 13.88
CA LEU A 43 -9.40 -12.21 13.87
C LEU A 43 -10.81 -12.43 13.32
N ALA A 44 -11.14 -13.68 12.97
CA ALA A 44 -12.46 -14.04 12.45
C ALA A 44 -13.63 -13.73 13.41
N ASP A 45 -13.37 -13.61 14.72
CA ASP A 45 -14.35 -13.22 15.74
C ASP A 45 -14.48 -11.69 15.92
N GLY A 46 -13.71 -10.90 15.16
CA GLY A 46 -13.66 -9.44 15.25
C GLY A 46 -12.69 -8.90 16.29
N THR A 47 -12.00 -9.76 17.05
CA THR A 47 -10.97 -9.33 18.00
C THR A 47 -9.77 -8.76 17.26
N VAL A 48 -9.27 -7.59 17.69
CA VAL A 48 -8.06 -6.98 17.14
C VAL A 48 -6.89 -7.20 18.09
N ILE A 49 -5.83 -7.80 17.56
CA ILE A 49 -4.60 -8.11 18.31
C ILE A 49 -3.38 -7.55 17.60
N PRO A 50 -2.30 -7.23 18.33
CA PRO A 50 -1.04 -6.83 17.72
C PRO A 50 -0.32 -8.03 17.11
N LEU A 51 0.20 -7.84 15.90
CA LEU A 51 1.11 -8.73 15.19
C LEU A 51 2.48 -8.06 15.20
N ASP A 52 3.43 -8.63 15.93
CA ASP A 52 4.81 -8.15 15.93
C ASP A 52 5.46 -8.44 14.58
N VAL A 53 6.22 -7.46 14.07
CA VAL A 53 6.89 -7.54 12.76
C VAL A 53 8.35 -7.11 12.88
N THR A 54 9.19 -7.70 12.03
CA THR A 54 10.61 -7.36 11.92
C THR A 54 10.95 -6.85 10.53
N ASP A 55 12.11 -6.21 10.38
CA ASP A 55 12.60 -5.65 9.10
C ASP A 55 11.55 -4.79 8.37
N PHE A 56 10.76 -4.02 9.14
CA PHE A 56 9.69 -3.20 8.60
C PHE A 56 10.26 -2.03 7.80
N ASP A 57 9.87 -1.95 6.54
CA ASP A 57 10.08 -0.78 5.68
C ASP A 57 8.73 -0.38 5.09
N GLY A 58 8.34 0.88 5.31
CA GLY A 58 7.02 1.36 4.97
C GLY A 58 7.03 2.83 4.59
N ILE A 59 6.05 3.20 3.76
CA ILE A 59 5.79 4.57 3.36
C ILE A 59 4.32 4.87 3.60
N ASP A 60 4.02 6.09 3.99
CA ASP A 60 2.65 6.61 4.07
C ASP A 60 2.61 8.08 3.64
N ALA A 61 1.42 8.67 3.59
CA ALA A 61 1.24 10.09 3.39
C ALA A 61 -0.12 10.57 3.93
N ASP A 62 -0.10 11.59 4.79
CA ASP A 62 -1.31 12.24 5.32
C ASP A 62 -2.26 12.79 4.24
N SER A 63 -1.73 13.04 3.04
CA SER A 63 -2.50 13.48 1.87
C SER A 63 -3.59 12.49 1.43
N SER A 64 -3.44 11.19 1.72
CA SER A 64 -4.44 10.17 1.41
C SER A 64 -4.14 8.86 2.14
N PRO A 65 -5.12 8.26 2.84
CA PRO A 65 -4.93 6.98 3.53
C PRO A 65 -4.58 5.83 2.58
N LEU A 66 -4.86 5.94 1.28
CA LEU A 66 -4.54 4.89 0.30
C LEU A 66 -3.06 4.83 -0.10
N ARG A 67 -2.21 5.71 0.45
CA ARG A 67 -0.79 5.79 0.11
C ARG A 67 0.08 4.85 0.93
N PHE A 68 -0.43 4.28 2.02
CA PHE A 68 0.30 3.35 2.87
C PHE A 68 0.74 2.08 2.13
N ARG A 69 2.04 1.79 2.12
CA ARG A 69 2.64 0.53 1.65
C ARG A 69 3.72 0.09 2.62
N ALA A 70 3.82 -1.19 2.88
CA ALA A 70 4.89 -1.73 3.69
C ALA A 70 5.29 -3.14 3.26
N CYS A 71 6.54 -3.49 3.54
CA CYS A 71 7.09 -4.83 3.53
C CYS A 71 7.71 -5.10 4.91
N PHE A 72 7.69 -6.35 5.34
CA PHE A 72 8.23 -6.76 6.64
C PHE A 72 8.43 -8.27 6.67
N THR A 73 8.97 -8.77 7.78
CA THR A 73 9.09 -10.20 8.07
C THR A 73 8.30 -10.54 9.33
N VAL A 74 7.80 -11.77 9.38
CA VAL A 74 7.07 -12.35 10.51
C VAL A 74 7.66 -13.71 10.86
N ASP A 75 7.54 -14.09 12.13
CA ASP A 75 7.92 -15.42 12.60
C ASP A 75 6.78 -16.45 12.41
N GLU A 76 7.05 -17.70 12.79
CA GLU A 76 6.10 -18.80 12.62
C GLU A 76 4.86 -18.66 13.52
N ALA A 77 4.98 -18.03 14.69
CA ALA A 77 3.85 -17.76 15.57
C ALA A 77 2.93 -16.70 14.96
N ALA A 78 3.50 -15.65 14.38
CA ALA A 78 2.80 -14.62 13.63
C ALA A 78 2.14 -15.18 12.36
N LEU A 79 2.78 -16.12 11.64
CA LEU A 79 2.14 -16.81 10.52
C LEU A 79 0.92 -17.63 10.94
N ALA A 80 1.00 -18.36 12.07
CA ALA A 80 -0.14 -19.09 12.61
C ALA A 80 -1.29 -18.14 12.97
N LEU A 81 -0.98 -17.00 13.57
CA LEU A 81 -1.95 -15.95 13.88
C LEU A 81 -2.66 -15.41 12.64
N LEU A 82 -1.91 -15.15 11.58
CA LEU A 82 -2.44 -14.66 10.30
C LEU A 82 -3.34 -15.71 9.63
N ALA A 83 -3.07 -17.00 9.81
CA ALA A 83 -3.93 -18.06 9.29
C ALA A 83 -5.33 -18.09 9.95
N GLU A 84 -5.48 -17.52 11.15
CA GLU A 84 -6.75 -17.39 11.88
C GLU A 84 -7.43 -16.01 11.67
N ALA A 85 -6.79 -15.12 10.93
CA ALA A 85 -7.29 -13.77 10.68
C ALA A 85 -8.54 -13.76 9.80
N ALA A 86 -9.36 -12.72 9.94
CA ALA A 86 -10.51 -12.52 9.09
C ALA A 86 -10.08 -12.36 7.62
N PRO A 87 -10.80 -12.97 6.66
CA PRO A 87 -10.51 -12.78 5.25
C PRO A 87 -10.84 -11.33 4.83
N PRO A 88 -10.06 -10.73 3.92
CA PRO A 88 -10.32 -9.40 3.40
C PRO A 88 -11.35 -9.47 2.27
N THR A 89 -12.00 -8.34 1.99
CA THR A 89 -12.88 -8.20 0.82
C THR A 89 -12.05 -7.78 -0.39
N ASP A 90 -12.01 -8.62 -1.43
CA ASP A 90 -11.37 -8.33 -2.72
C ASP A 90 -9.94 -7.73 -2.59
N PRO A 91 -8.96 -8.48 -2.06
CA PRO A 91 -7.62 -7.96 -1.79
C PRO A 91 -6.93 -7.53 -3.10
N ALA A 92 -6.76 -6.22 -3.26
CA ALA A 92 -6.21 -5.60 -4.46
C ALA A 92 -5.00 -4.73 -4.11
N PRO A 93 -3.77 -5.28 -4.14
CA PRO A 93 -2.53 -4.54 -3.89
C PRO A 93 -2.44 -3.31 -4.78
N LEU A 94 -2.43 -2.12 -4.17
CA LEU A 94 -2.32 -0.87 -4.92
C LEU A 94 -0.85 -0.60 -5.31
N ILE A 95 -0.62 -0.01 -6.49
CA ILE A 95 0.73 0.28 -7.00
C ILE A 95 1.47 1.24 -6.07
N ALA A 96 2.73 0.91 -5.76
CA ALA A 96 3.65 1.78 -5.02
C ALA A 96 4.43 2.70 -5.98
N PRO A 97 4.96 3.85 -5.52
CA PRO A 97 5.89 4.65 -6.29
C PRO A 97 7.14 3.84 -6.68
N ALA A 98 7.66 4.05 -7.89
CA ALA A 98 8.78 3.25 -8.42
C ALA A 98 10.09 3.33 -7.62
N TRP A 99 10.25 4.31 -6.73
CA TRP A 99 11.42 4.41 -5.85
C TRP A 99 11.30 3.57 -4.58
N PHE A 100 10.11 3.04 -4.27
CA PHE A 100 9.87 2.17 -3.13
C PHE A 100 9.94 0.71 -3.60
N GLU A 101 11.16 0.19 -3.68
CA GLU A 101 11.45 -1.08 -4.35
C GLU A 101 11.01 -2.32 -3.57
N CYS A 102 10.77 -2.20 -2.27
CA CYS A 102 10.44 -3.36 -1.44
C CYS A 102 9.03 -3.91 -1.69
N TYR A 103 8.14 -3.14 -2.33
CA TYR A 103 6.74 -3.51 -2.55
C TYR A 103 6.41 -3.63 -4.04
N ASN A 104 6.00 -4.81 -4.48
CA ASN A 104 5.58 -5.06 -5.86
C ASN A 104 4.13 -5.57 -5.91
N ALA A 105 3.20 -4.66 -6.19
CA ALA A 105 1.77 -4.94 -6.24
C ALA A 105 1.39 -6.08 -7.20
N VAL A 106 2.00 -6.12 -8.40
CA VAL A 106 1.69 -7.15 -9.41
C VAL A 106 2.08 -8.52 -8.89
N ARG A 107 3.31 -8.66 -8.38
CA ARG A 107 3.78 -9.94 -7.82
C ARG A 107 2.98 -10.38 -6.60
N ILE A 108 2.59 -9.43 -5.74
CA ILE A 108 1.77 -9.74 -4.56
C ILE A 108 0.38 -10.21 -5.00
N GLY A 109 -0.25 -9.53 -5.97
CA GLY A 109 -1.55 -9.92 -6.52
C GLY A 109 -1.50 -11.31 -7.16
N GLU A 110 -0.52 -11.55 -8.03
CA GLU A 110 -0.30 -12.86 -8.65
C GLU A 110 -0.09 -13.98 -7.62
N ALA A 111 0.68 -13.71 -6.55
CA ALA A 111 0.90 -14.68 -5.48
C ALA A 111 -0.38 -14.99 -4.68
N ILE A 112 -1.23 -13.99 -4.44
CA ILE A 112 -2.53 -14.18 -3.79
C ILE A 112 -3.45 -15.03 -4.69
N GLU A 113 -3.53 -14.71 -5.98
CA GLU A 113 -4.33 -15.45 -6.96
C GLU A 113 -3.87 -16.91 -7.13
N ALA A 114 -2.55 -17.14 -7.08
CA ALA A 114 -1.95 -18.46 -7.15
C ALA A 114 -2.03 -19.26 -5.83
N GLY A 115 -2.46 -18.63 -4.73
CA GLY A 115 -2.47 -19.24 -3.39
C GLY A 115 -1.08 -19.42 -2.77
N GLU A 116 -0.06 -18.73 -3.30
CA GLU A 116 1.30 -18.70 -2.76
C GLU A 116 1.44 -17.74 -1.56
N ALA A 117 0.51 -16.79 -1.44
CA ALA A 117 0.38 -15.89 -0.29
C ALA A 117 -1.07 -15.84 0.18
N ILE A 118 -1.28 -15.73 1.49
CA ILE A 118 -2.60 -15.51 2.07
C ILE A 118 -2.81 -14.01 2.28
N ALA A 119 -3.97 -13.50 1.87
CA ALA A 119 -4.39 -12.14 2.17
C ALA A 119 -5.35 -12.14 3.36
N VAL A 120 -5.16 -11.25 4.31
CA VAL A 120 -5.91 -11.16 5.55
C VAL A 120 -6.25 -9.72 5.92
N LEU A 121 -7.36 -9.53 6.64
CA LEU A 121 -7.76 -8.24 7.16
C LEU A 121 -6.88 -7.87 8.38
N SER A 122 -6.05 -6.85 8.21
CA SER A 122 -5.27 -6.29 9.30
C SER A 122 -6.16 -5.41 10.17
N ARG A 123 -6.77 -4.38 9.58
CA ARG A 123 -7.66 -3.47 10.31
C ARG A 123 -8.77 -2.98 9.42
N HIS A 124 -10.00 -3.25 9.84
CA HIS A 124 -11.16 -2.62 9.25
C HIS A 124 -11.25 -1.14 9.64
N GLU A 125 -11.60 -0.27 8.70
CA GLU A 125 -11.85 1.16 8.91
C GLU A 125 -10.67 1.86 9.62
N ILE A 126 -9.45 1.63 9.11
CA ILE A 126 -8.26 2.38 9.58
C ILE A 126 -8.38 3.87 9.24
N ALA A 127 -9.12 4.18 8.17
CA ALA A 127 -9.71 5.47 7.88
C ALA A 127 -11.09 5.21 7.26
N ARG A 128 -11.94 6.25 7.19
CA ARG A 128 -13.31 6.14 6.66
C ARG A 128 -13.32 5.48 5.27
N GLY A 129 -13.95 4.31 5.15
CA GLY A 129 -14.06 3.53 3.92
C GLY A 129 -12.76 2.86 3.46
N VAL A 130 -11.78 2.70 4.36
CA VAL A 130 -10.44 2.19 4.06
C VAL A 130 -10.04 1.12 5.06
N ASP A 131 -9.65 -0.03 4.53
CA ASP A 131 -9.11 -1.14 5.30
C ASP A 131 -7.60 -1.27 5.09
N ARG A 132 -6.91 -1.77 6.11
CA ARG A 132 -5.54 -2.29 5.98
C ARG A 132 -5.60 -3.79 5.75
N ILE A 133 -4.89 -4.24 4.72
CA ILE A 133 -4.74 -5.64 4.35
C ILE A 133 -3.28 -6.05 4.55
N ILE A 134 -3.06 -7.29 4.96
CA ILE A 134 -1.74 -7.94 4.98
C ILE A 134 -1.77 -9.12 4.01
N ALA A 135 -0.74 -9.24 3.17
CA ALA A 135 -0.40 -10.46 2.48
C ALA A 135 0.78 -11.13 3.19
N ALA A 136 0.64 -12.41 3.54
CA ALA A 136 1.65 -13.20 4.23
C ALA A 136 2.06 -14.40 3.39
N TYR A 137 3.38 -14.58 3.24
CA TYR A 137 3.98 -15.68 2.52
C TYR A 137 4.42 -16.78 3.50
N PRO A 138 4.40 -18.06 3.09
CA PRO A 138 4.86 -19.17 3.93
C PRO A 138 6.34 -19.07 4.37
N ASP A 139 7.15 -18.27 3.68
CA ASP A 139 8.55 -18.02 4.00
C ASP A 139 8.76 -16.89 5.03
N GLY A 140 7.68 -16.35 5.59
CA GLY A 140 7.70 -15.28 6.58
C GLY A 140 7.74 -13.87 5.98
N ARG A 141 7.76 -13.70 4.66
CA ARG A 141 7.64 -12.36 4.06
C ARG A 141 6.21 -11.85 4.19
N GLY A 142 6.07 -10.61 4.62
CA GLY A 142 4.80 -9.90 4.77
C GLY A 142 4.77 -8.61 3.97
N PHE A 143 3.60 -8.27 3.44
CA PHE A 143 3.34 -7.00 2.77
C PHE A 143 2.03 -6.43 3.29
N ALA A 144 1.95 -5.11 3.43
CA ALA A 144 0.71 -4.45 3.82
C ALA A 144 0.40 -3.26 2.93
N TRP A 145 -0.89 -3.03 2.71
CA TRP A 145 -1.39 -1.86 2.01
C TRP A 145 -2.75 -1.46 2.55
N HIS A 146 -3.15 -0.23 2.23
CA HIS A 146 -4.52 0.22 2.43
C HIS A 146 -5.30 0.13 1.12
N GLN A 147 -6.57 -0.27 1.21
CA GLN A 147 -7.49 -0.27 0.07
C GLN A 147 -8.89 0.20 0.48
N LEU A 148 -9.68 0.59 -0.51
CA LEU A 148 -11.09 0.91 -0.29
C LEU A 148 -11.85 -0.37 0.05
N ASN A 149 -12.75 -0.29 1.02
CA ASN A 149 -13.58 -1.44 1.46
C ASN A 149 -15.01 -1.41 0.87
N GLY A 150 -15.36 -0.34 0.13
CA GLY A 150 -16.67 -0.18 -0.50
C GLY A 150 -17.78 0.30 0.45
N THR A 151 -17.46 0.55 1.72
CA THR A 151 -18.35 1.16 2.71
C THR A 151 -17.98 2.62 2.93
N LEU A 152 -18.95 3.43 3.36
CA LEU A 152 -18.76 4.84 3.73
C LEU A 152 -19.26 5.07 5.16
N GLU A 153 -19.24 4.05 5.99
CA GLU A 153 -19.79 4.09 7.35
C GLU A 153 -19.08 5.14 8.23
#